data_AF-A0AAT9T8A1-F1
#
_entry.id   AF-A0AAT9T8A1-F1
#
_cell.length_a   1.000
_cell.length_b   1.000
_cell.length_c   1.000
_cell.angle_alpha   90.00
_cell.angle_beta   90.00
_cell.angle_gamma   90.00
#
_symmetry.space_group_name_H-M   'P 1'
#
loop_
_entity.id
_entity.type
_entity.pdbx_description
1 polymer ?
#
loop_
_entity_poly.entity_id
_entity_poly.type
_entity_poly.pdbx_seq_one_letter_code
_entity_poly.pdbx_strand_id
1 'polypeptide(L)'
;MPDTPARTAAADSGTRPASGLLRRALADVRSWRAPGLVPYVPERPFPWPGTGLPLAGDEVRNGAVSGAGGRAELDLDRVLRLSLAAPAGTPGRLRPVPSAGGLHPVRAHLLAGPGCSLPPGRYAYDPLAHRAHPRGPAPDGVPPGVLVVLTVAASRTVAHYGHRAWPLLLLDTGHAAAALALAGPPAADVLVCLDADAALLSAAAGLPSAPHWPDAWPGSEPELPLAVVGLAPVGVIACAPGALIAWVGPTRTGTPTPRPGAEPTPPRELAATLRLLHHISASPELPGGIWHPATRPGPVTDMALEARRSAPPDDLNHPPGEEQLARLLTTAGTARPDGPAWTAAIGGGDPALYAKAPGSRGLDVRASGDARPTLAHWAAGQQWIGGAGAVLLAHGCPGDAPPAAVRTAHLAAGYAAGAVQVHATALGLPSRPIGSWQRADLGAALGEAPGRDWIVHGLAVGAPPPPGPVDPGFARRPTTAETPPASTPPASTPPDPASPTPPAPTSLAPAPPDPASPAPAAPTAPDPAPPTSAAPAAPPGEEERP
;
A
#
# COMPACT_ATOMS: atom_id res chain seq x y z
N MET A 1 -8.30 -35.53 54.13
CA MET A 1 -9.50 -36.06 53.44
C MET A 1 -10.71 -35.50 54.17
N PRO A 2 -11.63 -34.82 53.47
CA PRO A 2 -11.53 -33.37 53.30
C PRO A 2 -12.80 -32.62 53.70
N ASP A 3 -12.67 -31.31 53.95
CA ASP A 3 -13.72 -30.34 53.62
C ASP A 3 -13.07 -29.07 53.06
N THR A 4 -13.33 -28.85 51.78
CA THR A 4 -12.85 -27.74 50.95
C THR A 4 -13.93 -26.65 50.95
N PRO A 5 -13.66 -25.40 51.39
CA PRO A 5 -14.56 -24.31 51.05
C PRO A 5 -14.21 -23.83 49.63
N ALA A 6 -15.17 -24.00 48.74
CA ALA A 6 -15.15 -23.57 47.36
C ALA A 6 -14.79 -22.07 47.26
N ARG A 7 -13.64 -21.77 46.64
CA ARG A 7 -13.40 -20.46 46.04
C ARG A 7 -14.27 -20.36 44.80
N THR A 8 -15.37 -19.65 44.91
CA THR A 8 -16.11 -19.08 43.79
C THR A 8 -15.15 -18.18 43.01
N ALA A 9 -14.64 -18.68 41.88
CA ALA A 9 -13.96 -17.87 40.90
C ALA A 9 -15.00 -16.89 40.32
N ALA A 10 -14.97 -15.65 40.79
CA ALA A 10 -15.65 -14.57 40.10
C ALA A 10 -15.02 -14.47 38.70
N ALA A 11 -15.87 -14.57 37.68
CA ALA A 11 -15.49 -14.31 36.31
C ALA A 11 -14.97 -12.88 36.22
N ASP A 12 -13.66 -12.74 36.01
CA ASP A 12 -12.99 -11.48 35.77
C ASP A 12 -13.43 -11.01 34.37
N SER A 13 -14.63 -10.41 34.29
CA SER A 13 -15.14 -9.70 33.13
C SER A 13 -14.34 -8.40 32.98
N GLY A 14 -13.06 -8.56 32.65
CA GLY A 14 -12.07 -7.51 32.61
C GLY A 14 -12.20 -6.67 31.35
N THR A 15 -13.10 -5.69 31.36
CA THR A 15 -13.01 -4.51 30.48
C THR A 15 -11.85 -3.66 30.99
N ARG A 16 -10.61 -4.10 30.69
CA ARG A 16 -9.41 -3.30 30.99
C ARG A 16 -9.55 -1.93 30.29
N PRO A 17 -9.16 -0.82 30.93
CA PRO A 17 -9.27 0.50 30.32
C PRO A 17 -8.52 0.53 28.99
N ALA A 18 -9.15 1.09 27.96
CA ALA A 18 -8.67 1.06 26.58
C ALA A 18 -7.26 1.69 26.42
N SER A 19 -6.92 2.65 27.27
CA SER A 19 -5.57 3.23 27.39
C SER A 19 -4.49 2.19 27.73
N GLY A 20 -4.81 1.17 28.52
CA GLY A 20 -3.91 0.07 28.85
C GLY A 20 -3.74 -0.95 27.71
N LEU A 21 -4.71 -1.05 26.79
CA LEU A 21 -4.59 -1.89 25.59
C LEU A 21 -3.52 -1.30 24.66
N LEU A 22 -3.66 -0.03 24.30
CA LEU A 22 -2.77 0.66 23.37
C LEU A 22 -1.33 0.72 23.88
N ARG A 23 -1.12 1.09 25.14
CA ARG A 23 0.23 1.13 25.75
C ARG A 23 0.94 -0.22 25.64
N ARG A 24 0.23 -1.32 25.91
CA ARG A 24 0.78 -2.68 25.77
C ARG A 24 1.07 -3.02 24.32
N ALA A 25 0.18 -2.68 23.39
CA ALA A 25 0.41 -2.90 21.97
C ALA A 25 1.63 -2.14 21.44
N LEU A 26 1.82 -0.88 21.85
CA LEU A 26 3.01 -0.08 21.54
C LEU A 26 4.29 -0.70 22.11
N ALA A 27 4.26 -1.13 23.38
CA ALA A 27 5.40 -1.80 24.00
C ALA A 27 5.76 -3.11 23.28
N ASP A 28 4.75 -3.89 22.85
CA ASP A 28 4.94 -5.16 22.15
C ASP A 28 5.56 -4.96 20.76
N VAL A 29 5.05 -4.01 19.95
CA VAL A 29 5.61 -3.76 18.60
C VAL A 29 7.01 -3.17 18.61
N ARG A 30 7.37 -2.47 19.69
CA ARG A 30 8.71 -1.92 19.92
C ARG A 30 9.65 -2.93 20.58
N SER A 31 9.17 -4.10 20.95
CA SER A 31 9.98 -5.11 21.63
C SER A 31 10.85 -5.91 20.64
N TRP A 32 11.89 -6.57 21.15
CA TRP A 32 12.69 -7.51 20.36
C TRP A 32 11.95 -8.81 20.01
N ARG A 33 10.73 -9.02 20.52
CA ARG A 33 9.98 -10.27 20.33
C ARG A 33 9.82 -10.53 18.85
N ALA A 34 10.28 -11.69 18.40
CA ALA A 34 10.01 -12.14 17.04
C ALA A 34 8.48 -12.34 16.88
N PRO A 35 7.88 -11.96 15.75
CA PRO A 35 6.50 -12.33 15.45
C PRO A 35 6.32 -13.85 15.59
N GLY A 36 5.19 -14.28 16.15
CA GLY A 36 4.85 -15.70 16.18
C GLY A 36 4.64 -16.20 14.75
N LEU A 37 4.93 -17.48 14.52
CA LEU A 37 4.60 -18.11 13.24
C LEU A 37 3.07 -18.26 13.16
N VAL A 38 2.47 -17.53 12.24
CA VAL A 38 1.06 -17.69 11.86
C VAL A 38 1.03 -18.36 10.49
N PRO A 39 0.07 -19.28 10.23
CA PRO A 39 -0.05 -19.89 8.91
C PRO A 39 -0.12 -18.83 7.81
N TYR A 40 0.62 -19.06 6.73
CA TYR A 40 0.63 -18.17 5.57
C TYR A 40 -0.80 -17.96 5.05
N VAL A 41 -1.15 -16.70 4.80
CA VAL A 41 -2.43 -16.32 4.19
C VAL A 41 -2.16 -15.81 2.77
N PRO A 42 -2.56 -16.53 1.71
CA PRO A 42 -2.35 -16.11 0.35
C PRO A 42 -3.16 -14.86 -0.02
N GLU A 43 -2.77 -14.21 -1.12
CA GLU A 43 -3.64 -13.26 -1.80
C GLU A 43 -4.94 -13.95 -2.20
N ARG A 44 -6.06 -13.24 -2.08
CA ARG A 44 -7.39 -13.79 -2.35
C ARG A 44 -8.02 -13.01 -3.49
N PRO A 45 -8.96 -13.62 -4.24
CA PRO A 45 -9.74 -12.91 -5.24
C PRO A 45 -10.38 -11.66 -4.64
N PHE A 46 -10.52 -10.63 -5.48
CA PHE A 46 -11.20 -9.41 -5.09
C PHE A 46 -12.63 -9.76 -4.62
N PRO A 47 -13.05 -9.33 -3.42
CA PRO A 47 -14.21 -9.91 -2.77
C PRO A 47 -15.54 -9.37 -3.28
N TRP A 48 -15.56 -8.41 -4.21
CA TRP A 48 -16.80 -7.76 -4.64
C TRP A 48 -17.32 -8.40 -5.93
N PRO A 49 -18.53 -8.99 -5.91
CA PRO A 49 -19.09 -9.70 -7.06
C PRO A 49 -19.57 -8.73 -8.17
N GLY A 50 -19.95 -9.30 -9.31
CA GLY A 50 -20.51 -8.56 -10.45
C GLY A 50 -19.47 -8.06 -11.45
N THR A 51 -19.96 -7.62 -12.61
CA THR A 51 -19.11 -7.07 -13.67
C THR A 51 -18.62 -5.69 -13.26
N GLY A 52 -17.31 -5.56 -13.04
CA GLY A 52 -16.69 -4.27 -12.77
C GLY A 52 -16.73 -3.36 -14.01
N LEU A 53 -16.98 -2.07 -13.80
CA LEU A 53 -16.96 -1.05 -14.84
C LEU A 53 -15.52 -0.66 -15.20
N PRO A 54 -15.23 -0.37 -16.48
CA PRO A 54 -14.01 0.33 -16.85
C PRO A 54 -13.98 1.73 -16.20
N LEU A 55 -12.77 2.22 -15.92
CA LEU A 55 -12.58 3.56 -15.34
C LEU A 55 -12.49 4.66 -16.39
N ALA A 56 -12.11 4.30 -17.62
CA ALA A 56 -12.22 5.16 -18.78
C ALA A 56 -13.69 5.22 -19.19
N GLY A 57 -14.25 6.43 -19.30
CA GLY A 57 -15.62 6.62 -19.79
C GLY A 57 -15.80 6.05 -21.20
N ASP A 58 -16.98 5.50 -21.50
CA ASP A 58 -17.31 4.93 -22.81
C ASP A 58 -17.23 5.97 -23.96
N GLU A 59 -17.17 7.28 -23.64
CA GLU A 59 -17.21 8.36 -24.63
C GLU A 59 -15.86 8.70 -25.30
N VAL A 60 -14.72 8.15 -24.87
CA VAL A 60 -13.41 8.50 -25.46
C VAL A 60 -13.10 7.72 -26.75
N ARG A 61 -13.97 6.78 -27.16
CA ARG A 61 -13.71 5.95 -28.35
C ARG A 61 -14.30 6.43 -29.67
N ASN A 62 -15.17 7.45 -29.68
CA ASN A 62 -15.70 8.01 -30.92
C ASN A 62 -15.52 9.53 -30.95
N GLY A 63 -14.85 10.02 -32.00
CA GLY A 63 -14.37 11.39 -32.09
C GLY A 63 -15.43 12.49 -31.96
N ALA A 64 -15.01 13.57 -31.31
CA ALA A 64 -15.49 14.95 -31.35
C ALA A 64 -16.92 15.25 -30.85
N VAL A 65 -17.02 16.00 -29.74
CA VAL A 65 -17.66 17.32 -29.73
C VAL A 65 -16.92 18.25 -28.75
N SER A 66 -16.12 19.18 -29.28
CA SER A 66 -15.81 20.42 -28.58
C SER A 66 -17.06 21.29 -28.61
N GLY A 67 -17.74 21.44 -27.47
CA GLY A 67 -18.95 22.25 -27.35
C GLY A 67 -19.14 22.78 -25.93
N ALA A 68 -18.89 24.08 -25.75
CA ALA A 68 -19.38 24.98 -24.71
C ALA A 68 -19.20 24.58 -23.21
N GLY A 69 -18.13 25.09 -22.59
CA GLY A 69 -18.13 25.51 -21.19
C GLY A 69 -18.14 24.44 -20.07
N GLY A 70 -18.06 23.15 -20.39
CA GLY A 70 -17.96 22.08 -19.39
C GLY A 70 -16.61 22.06 -18.67
N ARG A 71 -16.62 22.03 -17.33
CA ARG A 71 -15.40 21.73 -16.54
C ARG A 71 -14.88 20.36 -16.97
N ALA A 72 -13.57 20.27 -17.22
CA ALA A 72 -12.92 19.00 -17.55
C ALA A 72 -13.24 17.96 -16.47
N GLU A 73 -13.72 16.80 -16.91
CA GLU A 73 -14.06 15.67 -16.06
C GLU A 73 -12.81 15.17 -15.32
N LEU A 74 -12.96 14.79 -14.05
CA LEU A 74 -11.89 14.17 -13.29
C LEU A 74 -11.64 12.75 -13.81
N ASP A 75 -10.50 12.58 -14.48
CA ASP A 75 -10.04 11.29 -15.02
C ASP A 75 -9.60 10.33 -13.90
N LEU A 76 -10.52 9.49 -13.45
CA LEU A 76 -10.25 8.49 -12.40
C LEU A 76 -9.36 7.34 -12.91
N ASP A 77 -9.38 7.06 -14.21
CA ASP A 77 -8.53 6.06 -14.85
C ASP A 77 -7.05 6.42 -14.64
N ARG A 78 -6.67 7.65 -14.98
CA ARG A 78 -5.31 8.17 -14.75
C ARG A 78 -4.96 8.22 -13.26
N VAL A 79 -5.82 8.79 -12.41
CA VAL A 79 -5.53 8.93 -10.97
C VAL A 79 -5.27 7.56 -10.34
N LEU A 80 -6.11 6.57 -10.62
CA LEU A 80 -5.97 5.23 -10.02
C LEU A 80 -4.79 4.44 -10.61
N ARG A 81 -4.46 4.64 -11.89
CA ARG A 81 -3.28 4.02 -12.53
C ARG A 81 -1.97 4.50 -11.92
N LEU A 82 -1.85 5.80 -11.67
CA LEU A 82 -0.64 6.41 -11.11
C LEU A 82 -0.48 6.18 -9.59
N SER A 83 -1.52 5.70 -8.91
CA SER A 83 -1.54 5.57 -7.45
C SER A 83 -1.65 4.13 -6.94
N LEU A 84 -2.71 3.41 -7.33
CA LEU A 84 -3.13 2.17 -6.66
C LEU A 84 -3.14 0.94 -7.58
N ALA A 85 -3.27 1.12 -8.90
CA ALA A 85 -3.40 0.01 -9.84
C ALA A 85 -2.15 -0.88 -9.86
N ALA A 86 -2.35 -2.19 -9.91
CA ALA A 86 -1.29 -3.10 -10.31
C ALA A 86 -0.99 -2.93 -11.80
N PRO A 87 0.29 -3.02 -12.22
CA PRO A 87 0.63 -3.10 -13.63
C PRO A 87 -0.07 -4.31 -14.29
N ALA A 88 -0.63 -4.09 -15.48
CA ALA A 88 -1.37 -5.11 -16.20
C ALA A 88 -0.52 -6.37 -16.45
N GLY A 89 -1.13 -7.55 -16.31
CA GLY A 89 -0.47 -8.84 -16.52
C GLY A 89 0.52 -9.25 -15.42
N THR A 90 0.63 -8.50 -14.33
CA THR A 90 1.48 -8.87 -13.18
C THR A 90 0.66 -9.50 -12.05
N PRO A 91 1.29 -10.29 -11.15
CA PRO A 91 0.63 -10.78 -9.93
C PRO A 91 0.21 -9.69 -8.94
N GLY A 92 0.44 -8.40 -9.24
CA GLY A 92 0.05 -7.27 -8.38
C GLY A 92 0.89 -7.07 -7.11
N ARG A 93 1.97 -7.86 -6.95
CA ARG A 93 2.93 -7.69 -5.84
C ARG A 93 3.66 -6.36 -5.89
N LEU A 94 3.92 -5.85 -7.09
CA LEU A 94 4.45 -4.51 -7.32
C LEU A 94 3.31 -3.61 -7.78
N ARG A 95 3.10 -2.50 -7.08
CA ARG A 95 2.17 -1.43 -7.43
C ARG A 95 2.93 -0.12 -7.36
N PRO A 96 2.39 1.00 -7.86
CA PRO A 96 2.94 2.30 -7.56
C PRO A 96 3.06 2.40 -6.05
N VAL A 97 1.98 2.44 -5.26
CA VAL A 97 2.03 2.49 -3.78
C VAL A 97 2.91 1.36 -3.18
N PRO A 98 3.89 1.69 -2.30
CA PRO A 98 4.66 0.67 -1.61
C PRO A 98 3.80 0.04 -0.50
N SER A 99 4.09 -1.20 -0.15
CA SER A 99 3.44 -1.89 0.96
C SER A 99 4.44 -2.81 1.65
N ALA A 100 4.35 -2.89 2.99
CA ALA A 100 5.16 -3.82 3.75
C ALA A 100 5.01 -5.26 3.22
N GLY A 101 6.11 -5.86 2.79
CA GLY A 101 6.14 -7.22 2.22
C GLY A 101 5.48 -7.36 0.84
N GLY A 102 4.99 -6.27 0.26
CA GLY A 102 4.16 -6.28 -0.95
C GLY A 102 2.80 -6.94 -0.72
N LEU A 103 2.24 -6.83 0.49
CA LEU A 103 1.00 -7.51 0.89
C LEU A 103 -0.27 -6.73 0.50
N HIS A 104 -0.13 -5.44 0.23
CA HIS A 104 -1.18 -4.52 -0.25
C HIS A 104 -2.49 -4.64 0.54
N PRO A 105 -2.47 -4.36 1.86
CA PRO A 105 -3.65 -4.52 2.71
C PRO A 105 -4.72 -3.43 2.47
N VAL A 106 -4.33 -2.32 1.84
CA VAL A 106 -5.21 -1.16 1.63
C VAL A 106 -6.16 -1.44 0.46
N ARG A 107 -7.46 -1.20 0.71
CA ARG A 107 -8.52 -1.19 -0.31
C ARG A 107 -9.07 0.22 -0.45
N ALA A 108 -9.61 0.51 -1.63
CA ALA A 108 -10.19 1.82 -1.94
C ALA A 108 -11.68 1.68 -2.30
N HIS A 109 -12.50 2.51 -1.68
CA HIS A 109 -13.92 2.66 -1.97
C HIS A 109 -14.15 4.05 -2.53
N LEU A 110 -14.69 4.12 -3.74
CA LEU A 110 -14.90 5.37 -4.47
C LEU A 110 -16.33 5.85 -4.22
N LEU A 111 -16.47 7.09 -3.77
CA LEU A 111 -17.73 7.81 -3.66
C LEU A 111 -17.70 8.88 -4.75
N ALA A 112 -18.13 8.52 -5.95
CA ALA A 112 -18.07 9.36 -7.13
C ALA A 112 -19.32 10.24 -7.21
N GLY A 113 -19.14 11.55 -7.13
CA GLY A 113 -20.15 12.53 -7.51
C GLY A 113 -20.10 12.83 -9.01
N PRO A 114 -20.86 13.85 -9.49
CA PRO A 114 -20.80 14.27 -10.89
C PRO A 114 -19.41 14.81 -11.27
N GLY A 115 -19.12 14.82 -12.58
CA GLY A 115 -17.86 15.37 -13.10
C GLY A 115 -16.63 14.48 -12.88
N CYS A 116 -16.84 13.17 -12.79
CA CYS A 116 -15.80 12.13 -12.76
C CYS A 116 -16.05 11.13 -13.88
N SER A 117 -15.00 10.48 -14.39
CA SER A 117 -15.10 9.47 -15.47
C SER A 117 -15.95 8.23 -15.13
N LEU A 118 -16.41 8.11 -13.89
CA LEU A 118 -17.42 7.16 -13.45
C LEU A 118 -18.75 7.88 -13.20
N PRO A 119 -19.89 7.26 -13.54
CA PRO A 119 -21.20 7.76 -13.13
C PRO A 119 -21.29 7.99 -11.61
N PRO A 120 -22.16 8.91 -11.14
CA PRO A 120 -22.33 9.12 -9.71
C PRO A 120 -22.75 7.84 -8.97
N GLY A 121 -21.97 7.42 -7.98
CA GLY A 121 -22.17 6.13 -7.33
C GLY A 121 -21.16 5.80 -6.24
N ARG A 122 -21.40 4.67 -5.57
CA ARG A 122 -20.45 4.01 -4.67
C ARG A 122 -19.83 2.82 -5.38
N TYR A 123 -18.52 2.68 -5.28
CA TYR A 123 -17.77 1.62 -5.94
C TYR A 123 -16.73 1.01 -5.00
N ALA A 124 -16.48 -0.29 -5.15
CA ALA A 124 -15.25 -0.92 -4.66
C ALA A 124 -14.25 -0.99 -5.81
N TYR A 125 -13.05 -0.44 -5.62
CA TYR A 125 -12.02 -0.46 -6.67
C TYR A 125 -11.17 -1.73 -6.58
N ASP A 126 -11.13 -2.49 -7.68
CA ASP A 126 -10.21 -3.62 -7.87
C ASP A 126 -8.90 -3.12 -8.50
N PRO A 127 -7.79 -3.06 -7.73
CA PRO A 127 -6.51 -2.61 -8.25
C PRO A 127 -5.85 -3.62 -9.19
N LEU A 128 -6.22 -4.91 -9.16
CA LEU A 128 -5.64 -5.94 -10.03
C LEU A 128 -6.28 -5.93 -11.41
N ALA A 129 -7.62 -5.91 -11.46
CA ALA A 129 -8.35 -5.81 -12.71
C ALA A 129 -8.42 -4.39 -13.26
N HIS A 130 -8.08 -3.38 -12.44
CA HIS A 130 -8.28 -1.96 -12.73
C HIS A 130 -9.74 -1.69 -13.14
N ARG A 131 -10.66 -2.04 -12.23
CA ARG A 131 -12.12 -1.97 -12.42
C ARG A 131 -12.82 -1.42 -11.19
N ALA A 132 -13.92 -0.70 -11.41
CA ALA A 132 -14.79 -0.22 -10.33
C ALA A 132 -16.04 -1.09 -10.23
N HIS A 133 -16.22 -1.80 -9.12
CA HIS A 133 -17.38 -2.65 -8.86
C HIS A 133 -18.51 -1.82 -8.25
N PRO A 134 -19.65 -1.61 -8.96
CA PRO A 134 -20.74 -0.81 -8.44
C PRO A 134 -21.34 -1.42 -7.18
N ARG A 135 -21.61 -0.59 -6.18
CA ARG A 135 -22.19 -1.02 -4.90
C ARG A 135 -23.49 -0.33 -4.54
N GLY A 136 -23.79 0.81 -5.15
CA GLY A 136 -25.01 1.55 -4.89
C GLY A 136 -24.97 2.94 -5.53
N PRO A 137 -26.13 3.60 -5.66
CA PRO A 137 -26.21 4.93 -6.24
C PRO A 137 -25.54 5.99 -5.34
N ALA A 138 -25.21 7.14 -5.90
CA ALA A 138 -24.90 8.33 -5.10
C ALA A 138 -26.18 8.90 -4.47
N PRO A 139 -26.13 9.46 -3.25
CA PRO A 139 -27.22 10.27 -2.72
C PRO A 139 -27.49 11.51 -3.58
N ASP A 140 -28.70 12.05 -3.47
CA ASP A 140 -29.07 13.27 -4.19
C ASP A 140 -28.25 14.47 -3.70
N GLY A 141 -27.82 15.33 -4.63
CA GLY A 141 -27.14 16.58 -4.31
C GLY A 141 -25.70 16.44 -3.82
N VAL A 142 -25.05 15.28 -4.00
CA VAL A 142 -23.61 15.14 -3.71
C VAL A 142 -22.77 16.10 -4.56
N PRO A 143 -21.71 16.69 -3.98
CA PRO A 143 -20.86 17.62 -4.71
C PRO A 143 -20.08 16.93 -5.85
N PRO A 144 -19.65 17.69 -6.89
CA PRO A 144 -18.77 17.17 -7.93
C PRO A 144 -17.42 16.66 -7.38
N GLY A 145 -16.85 15.67 -8.05
CA GLY A 145 -15.57 15.04 -7.66
C GLY A 145 -15.74 13.67 -7.02
N VAL A 146 -14.67 13.17 -6.41
CA VAL A 146 -14.64 11.85 -5.78
C VAL A 146 -14.09 11.93 -4.37
N LEU A 147 -14.67 11.16 -3.45
CA LEU A 147 -14.04 10.80 -2.18
C LEU A 147 -13.55 9.35 -2.28
N VAL A 148 -12.29 9.13 -1.95
CA VAL A 148 -11.67 7.80 -1.91
C VAL A 148 -11.47 7.41 -0.46
N VAL A 149 -12.36 6.56 0.07
CA VAL A 149 -12.25 6.02 1.42
C VAL A 149 -11.28 4.83 1.40
N LEU A 150 -10.23 4.93 2.22
CA LEU A 150 -9.19 3.92 2.35
C LEU A 150 -9.46 3.03 3.57
N THR A 151 -9.57 1.72 3.32
CA THR A 151 -9.75 0.70 4.34
C THR A 151 -8.59 -0.29 4.35
N VAL A 152 -8.45 -1.06 5.42
CA VAL A 152 -7.46 -2.16 5.50
C VAL A 152 -8.10 -3.52 5.74
N ALA A 153 -7.60 -4.51 5.02
CA ALA A 153 -7.81 -5.94 5.24
C ALA A 153 -6.57 -6.54 5.92
N ALA A 154 -6.67 -6.83 7.22
CA ALA A 154 -5.50 -7.05 8.07
C ALA A 154 -4.88 -8.45 7.98
N SER A 155 -5.60 -9.46 7.50
CA SER A 155 -5.26 -10.87 7.69
C SER A 155 -3.89 -11.26 7.14
N ARG A 156 -3.53 -10.79 5.94
CA ARG A 156 -2.23 -11.09 5.30
C ARG A 156 -1.07 -10.45 6.05
N THR A 157 -1.22 -9.17 6.40
CA THR A 157 -0.19 -8.43 7.14
C THR A 157 0.00 -9.00 8.53
N VAL A 158 -1.08 -9.39 9.22
CA VAL A 158 -0.99 -10.08 10.52
C VAL A 158 -0.36 -11.45 10.38
N ALA A 159 -0.71 -12.24 9.36
CA ALA A 159 -0.09 -13.55 9.15
C ALA A 159 1.42 -13.45 8.92
N HIS A 160 1.89 -12.36 8.29
CA HIS A 160 3.30 -12.17 7.99
C HIS A 160 4.08 -11.48 9.12
N TYR A 161 3.51 -10.46 9.77
CA TYR A 161 4.20 -9.61 10.75
C TYR A 161 3.73 -9.81 12.19
N GLY A 162 2.73 -10.66 12.43
CA GLY A 162 2.13 -10.93 13.73
C GLY A 162 1.74 -9.65 14.47
N HIS A 163 2.16 -9.54 15.73
CA HIS A 163 1.93 -8.34 16.55
C HIS A 163 2.48 -7.04 15.94
N ARG A 164 3.49 -7.09 15.06
CA ARG A 164 4.08 -5.91 14.40
C ARG A 164 3.26 -5.41 13.21
N ALA A 165 2.15 -6.06 12.87
CA ALA A 165 1.35 -5.72 11.70
C ALA A 165 0.60 -4.40 11.81
N TRP A 166 0.07 -4.05 12.99
CA TRP A 166 -0.87 -2.94 13.10
C TRP A 166 -0.27 -1.55 12.76
N PRO A 167 0.99 -1.22 13.11
CA PRO A 167 1.60 0.03 12.66
C PRO A 167 1.82 0.03 11.14
N LEU A 168 2.19 -1.11 10.56
CA LEU A 168 2.41 -1.26 9.11
C LEU A 168 1.12 -1.02 8.33
N LEU A 169 -0.04 -1.44 8.86
CA LEU A 169 -1.35 -1.16 8.26
C LEU A 169 -1.64 0.36 8.21
N LEU A 170 -1.26 1.10 9.26
CA LEU A 170 -1.38 2.57 9.27
C LEU A 170 -0.39 3.20 8.28
N LEU A 171 0.86 2.74 8.25
CA LEU A 171 1.89 3.25 7.34
C LEU A 171 1.53 3.02 5.87
N ASP A 172 1.09 1.82 5.51
CA ASP A 172 0.63 1.49 4.16
C ASP A 172 -0.58 2.35 3.75
N THR A 173 -1.49 2.63 4.68
CA THR A 173 -2.62 3.56 4.44
C THR A 173 -2.13 4.98 4.16
N GLY A 174 -1.16 5.48 4.93
CA GLY A 174 -0.55 6.78 4.70
C GLY A 174 0.11 6.87 3.33
N HIS A 175 0.87 5.84 2.94
CA HIS A 175 1.46 5.73 1.60
C HIS A 175 0.40 5.75 0.48
N ALA A 176 -0.71 5.02 0.64
CA ALA A 176 -1.81 5.01 -0.32
C ALA A 176 -2.48 6.39 -0.45
N ALA A 177 -2.68 7.09 0.68
CA ALA A 177 -3.20 8.45 0.68
C ALA A 177 -2.26 9.42 -0.04
N ALA A 178 -0.94 9.32 0.18
CA ALA A 178 0.04 10.13 -0.54
C ALA A 178 0.07 9.83 -2.04
N ALA A 179 -0.02 8.56 -2.43
CA ALA A 179 -0.06 8.16 -3.83
C ALA A 179 -1.27 8.73 -4.56
N LEU A 180 -2.47 8.66 -3.96
CA LEU A 180 -3.69 9.29 -4.50
C LEU A 180 -3.55 10.81 -4.58
N ALA A 181 -3.06 11.43 -3.50
CA ALA A 181 -2.93 12.87 -3.41
C ALA A 181 -1.98 13.43 -4.49
N LEU A 182 -0.86 12.74 -4.73
CA LEU A 182 0.12 13.11 -5.74
C LEU A 182 -0.31 12.75 -7.16
N ALA A 183 -1.23 11.81 -7.36
CA ALA A 183 -1.78 11.47 -8.66
C ALA A 183 -2.88 12.44 -9.14
N GLY A 184 -3.56 13.14 -8.21
CA GLY A 184 -4.59 14.12 -8.54
C GLY A 184 -4.07 15.21 -9.49
N PRO A 185 -4.80 15.58 -10.56
CA PRO A 185 -4.25 16.51 -11.56
C PRO A 185 -3.94 17.89 -10.94
N PRO A 186 -2.94 18.64 -11.45
CA PRO A 186 -2.61 19.98 -10.94
C PRO A 186 -3.78 20.97 -10.89
N ALA A 187 -4.80 20.75 -11.73
CA ALA A 187 -6.02 21.55 -11.81
C ALA A 187 -7.19 21.02 -10.96
N ALA A 188 -6.94 20.09 -10.04
CA ALA A 188 -7.92 19.63 -9.04
C ALA A 188 -7.53 20.10 -7.64
N ASP A 189 -8.54 20.44 -6.84
CA ASP A 189 -8.40 20.61 -5.41
C ASP A 189 -8.30 19.22 -4.77
N VAL A 190 -7.17 18.93 -4.14
CA VAL A 190 -6.90 17.65 -3.50
C VAL A 190 -6.74 17.85 -2.00
N LEU A 191 -7.62 17.19 -1.24
CA LEU A 191 -7.68 17.30 0.22
C LEU A 191 -7.56 15.92 0.85
N VAL A 192 -6.79 15.84 1.93
CA VAL A 192 -6.49 14.58 2.64
C VAL A 192 -6.97 14.70 4.08
N CYS A 193 -7.69 13.68 4.55
CA CYS A 193 -8.10 13.56 5.94
C CYS A 193 -7.68 12.18 6.48
N LEU A 194 -6.84 12.19 7.52
CA LEU A 194 -6.24 10.99 8.12
C LEU A 194 -6.87 10.62 9.47
N ASP A 195 -7.77 11.44 9.99
CA ASP A 195 -8.32 11.37 11.35
C ASP A 195 -9.85 11.37 11.42
N ALA A 196 -10.56 11.32 10.28
CA ALA A 196 -12.00 11.12 10.24
C ALA A 196 -12.41 9.85 11.02
N ASP A 197 -13.55 9.92 11.69
CA ASP A 197 -14.09 8.82 12.48
C ASP A 197 -14.40 7.62 11.60
N ALA A 198 -13.97 6.44 12.04
CA ALA A 198 -14.16 5.21 11.29
C ALA A 198 -15.63 4.84 11.07
N ALA A 199 -16.53 5.16 12.01
CA ALA A 199 -17.95 4.88 11.82
C ALA A 199 -18.55 5.78 10.74
N LEU A 200 -18.16 7.06 10.67
CA LEU A 200 -18.54 7.96 9.58
C LEU A 200 -18.01 7.46 8.23
N LEU A 201 -16.73 7.07 8.16
CA LEU A 201 -16.13 6.54 6.93
C LEU A 201 -16.82 5.25 6.46
N SER A 202 -17.10 4.32 7.38
CA SER A 202 -17.86 3.10 7.09
C SER A 202 -19.25 3.44 6.54
N ALA A 203 -19.99 4.32 7.23
CA ALA A 203 -21.34 4.71 6.83
C ALA A 203 -21.35 5.38 5.44
N ALA A 204 -20.44 6.31 5.18
CA ALA A 204 -20.30 6.98 3.88
C ALA A 204 -20.00 5.97 2.76
N ALA A 205 -19.10 5.02 3.01
CA ALA A 205 -18.72 3.99 2.06
C ALA A 205 -19.76 2.87 1.86
N GLY A 206 -20.82 2.85 2.68
CA GLY A 206 -21.81 1.76 2.69
C GLY A 206 -21.22 0.45 3.20
N LEU A 207 -20.39 0.52 4.25
CA LEU A 207 -19.79 -0.63 4.92
C LEU A 207 -20.37 -0.77 6.33
N PRO A 208 -20.58 -2.00 6.83
CA PRO A 208 -20.80 -2.25 8.25
C PRO A 208 -19.65 -1.68 9.08
N SER A 209 -19.93 -1.27 10.31
CA SER A 209 -18.85 -1.02 11.25
C SER A 209 -18.19 -2.35 11.65
N ALA A 210 -16.89 -2.31 11.95
CA ALA A 210 -16.11 -3.52 12.24
C ALA A 210 -16.74 -4.43 13.31
N PRO A 211 -17.37 -3.93 14.40
CA PRO A 211 -18.06 -4.79 15.37
C PRO A 211 -19.28 -5.53 14.83
N HIS A 212 -20.02 -4.92 13.89
CA HIS A 212 -21.24 -5.51 13.29
C HIS A 212 -20.96 -6.27 11.99
N TRP A 213 -19.70 -6.26 11.51
CA TRP A 213 -19.31 -6.92 10.27
C TRP A 213 -19.62 -8.42 10.26
N PRO A 214 -19.32 -9.20 11.32
CA PRO A 214 -19.60 -10.64 11.31
C PRO A 214 -21.07 -10.97 11.12
N ASP A 215 -21.96 -10.14 11.67
CA ASP A 215 -23.42 -10.33 11.57
C ASP A 215 -23.96 -9.86 10.21
N ALA A 216 -23.44 -8.74 9.71
CA ALA A 216 -23.89 -8.17 8.45
C ALA A 216 -23.40 -8.99 7.25
N TRP A 217 -22.11 -9.33 7.21
CA TRP A 217 -21.45 -10.02 6.10
C TRP A 217 -20.65 -11.23 6.59
N PRO A 218 -21.33 -12.29 7.07
CA PRO A 218 -20.69 -13.47 7.64
C PRO A 218 -19.72 -14.13 6.65
N GLY A 219 -18.58 -14.59 7.17
CA GLY A 219 -17.55 -15.26 6.37
C GLY A 219 -16.73 -14.34 5.46
N SER A 220 -16.98 -13.03 5.43
CA SER A 220 -16.11 -12.06 4.74
C SER A 220 -15.07 -11.46 5.70
N GLU A 221 -13.97 -10.93 5.18
CA GLU A 221 -12.97 -10.27 6.03
C GLU A 221 -13.39 -8.85 6.38
N PRO A 222 -13.39 -8.50 7.69
CA PRO A 222 -13.64 -7.13 8.12
C PRO A 222 -12.65 -6.15 7.52
N GLU A 223 -13.18 -5.07 6.96
CA GLU A 223 -12.41 -3.93 6.51
C GLU A 223 -12.52 -2.79 7.53
N LEU A 224 -11.39 -2.17 7.89
CA LEU A 224 -11.35 -1.03 8.81
C LEU A 224 -11.00 0.25 8.05
N PRO A 225 -11.89 1.25 7.99
CA PRO A 225 -11.56 2.53 7.38
C PRO A 225 -10.59 3.33 8.24
N LEU A 226 -9.64 3.99 7.59
CA LEU A 226 -8.54 4.69 8.26
C LEU A 226 -8.28 6.10 7.71
N ALA A 227 -8.60 6.37 6.45
CA ALA A 227 -8.37 7.67 5.83
C ALA A 227 -9.32 7.92 4.66
N VAL A 228 -9.37 9.16 4.20
CA VAL A 228 -10.08 9.55 2.98
C VAL A 228 -9.29 10.61 2.22
N VAL A 229 -9.30 10.52 0.90
CA VAL A 229 -8.75 11.54 -0.02
C VAL A 229 -9.89 12.07 -0.88
N GLY A 230 -10.09 13.38 -0.89
CA GLY A 230 -11.04 14.08 -1.74
C GLY A 230 -10.33 14.70 -2.93
N LEU A 231 -10.88 14.50 -4.13
CA LEU A 231 -10.44 15.16 -5.36
C LEU A 231 -11.65 15.84 -5.98
N ALA A 232 -11.57 17.15 -6.17
CA ALA A 232 -12.64 17.95 -6.76
C ALA A 232 -12.09 18.87 -7.86
N PRO A 233 -12.91 19.25 -8.86
CA PRO A 233 -12.53 20.30 -9.80
C PRO A 233 -12.19 21.60 -9.07
N VAL A 234 -11.21 22.37 -9.56
CA VAL A 234 -10.78 23.63 -8.93
C VAL A 234 -11.94 24.60 -8.69
N GLY A 235 -11.97 25.17 -7.49
CA GLY A 235 -12.97 26.14 -7.06
C GLY A 235 -14.30 25.52 -6.67
N VAL A 236 -14.39 24.18 -6.65
CA VAL A 236 -15.47 23.41 -6.02
C VAL A 236 -15.00 22.99 -4.63
N ILE A 237 -14.71 23.95 -3.75
CA ILE A 237 -14.37 23.60 -2.38
C ILE A 237 -15.66 23.40 -1.58
N ALA A 238 -16.01 22.14 -1.38
CA ALA A 238 -16.74 21.74 -0.19
C ALA A 238 -16.23 20.40 0.36
N CYS A 239 -14.91 20.13 0.40
CA CYS A 239 -14.40 19.01 1.22
C CYS A 239 -14.22 19.47 2.69
N ALA A 240 -15.32 19.95 3.26
CA ALA A 240 -15.52 20.08 4.69
C ALA A 240 -16.12 18.77 5.22
N PRO A 241 -16.17 18.54 6.55
CA PRO A 241 -16.88 17.41 7.18
C PRO A 241 -18.25 17.07 6.57
N GLY A 242 -18.99 18.07 6.07
CA GLY A 242 -20.28 17.91 5.41
C GLY A 242 -20.27 17.03 4.15
N ALA A 243 -19.14 16.93 3.43
CA ALA A 243 -19.04 16.08 2.24
C ALA A 243 -19.24 14.60 2.60
N LEU A 244 -18.54 14.09 3.61
CA LEU A 244 -18.71 12.70 4.08
C LEU A 244 -20.12 12.44 4.60
N ILE A 245 -20.68 13.40 5.33
CA ILE A 245 -22.03 13.28 5.91
C ILE A 245 -23.09 13.19 4.80
N ALA A 246 -22.92 13.90 3.68
CA ALA A 246 -23.82 13.79 2.52
C ALA A 246 -23.86 12.38 1.92
N TRP A 247 -22.83 11.57 2.16
CA TRP A 247 -22.76 10.17 1.75
C TRP A 247 -23.36 9.21 2.78
N VAL A 248 -23.88 9.66 3.92
CA VAL A 248 -24.52 8.80 4.91
C VAL A 248 -26.00 8.60 4.56
N GLY A 249 -26.45 7.35 4.41
CA GLY A 249 -27.88 7.07 4.18
C GLY A 249 -28.18 5.59 3.89
N PRO A 250 -29.45 5.18 4.04
CA PRO A 250 -29.85 3.79 3.81
C PRO A 250 -29.62 3.41 2.35
N THR A 251 -28.67 2.52 2.12
CA THR A 251 -28.33 2.08 0.76
C THR A 251 -28.45 0.57 0.65
N ARG A 252 -28.94 0.09 -0.50
CA ARG A 252 -28.71 -1.28 -0.94
C ARG A 252 -27.26 -1.38 -1.37
N THR A 253 -26.40 -1.73 -0.43
CA THR A 253 -24.98 -1.95 -0.69
C THR A 253 -24.81 -3.34 -1.29
N GLY A 254 -24.03 -3.47 -2.35
CA GLY A 254 -23.47 -4.77 -2.72
C GLY A 254 -22.85 -5.44 -1.48
N THR A 255 -22.89 -6.77 -1.41
CA THR A 255 -22.28 -7.53 -0.32
C THR A 255 -21.02 -8.22 -0.84
N PRO A 256 -19.92 -8.26 -0.07
CA PRO A 256 -18.75 -9.02 -0.47
C PRO A 256 -19.07 -10.51 -0.47
N THR A 257 -18.42 -11.26 -1.36
CA THR A 257 -18.51 -12.71 -1.46
C THR A 257 -17.98 -13.35 -0.15
N PRO A 258 -18.81 -14.13 0.56
CA PRO A 258 -18.36 -14.89 1.73
C PRO A 258 -17.26 -15.88 1.35
N ARG A 259 -16.40 -16.20 2.32
CA ARG A 259 -15.33 -17.19 2.14
C ARG A 259 -15.84 -18.58 2.50
N PRO A 260 -15.86 -19.54 1.57
CA PRO A 260 -16.11 -20.94 1.90
C PRO A 260 -15.03 -21.44 2.88
N GLY A 261 -15.43 -22.08 3.97
CA GLY A 261 -14.52 -22.66 4.97
C GLY A 261 -13.75 -21.65 5.83
N ALA A 262 -14.20 -20.39 5.91
CA ALA A 262 -13.65 -19.47 6.90
C ALA A 262 -13.88 -20.00 8.32
N GLU A 263 -12.77 -20.18 9.06
CA GLU A 263 -12.80 -20.43 10.49
C GLU A 263 -13.74 -19.42 11.17
N PRO A 264 -14.70 -19.88 11.99
CA PRO A 264 -15.66 -18.99 12.63
C PRO A 264 -15.01 -18.05 13.64
N THR A 265 -13.82 -18.41 14.16
CA THR A 265 -13.07 -17.59 15.11
C THR A 265 -11.73 -17.15 14.49
N PRO A 266 -11.48 -15.84 14.33
CA PRO A 266 -10.20 -15.37 13.80
C PRO A 266 -9.05 -15.69 14.77
N PRO A 267 -7.82 -15.93 14.26
CA PRO A 267 -6.64 -16.10 15.10
C PRO A 267 -6.48 -14.95 16.10
N ARG A 268 -5.96 -15.26 17.30
CA ARG A 268 -5.87 -14.30 18.43
C ARG A 268 -5.19 -12.99 18.06
N GLU A 269 -4.10 -13.03 17.29
CA GLU A 269 -3.37 -11.84 16.86
C GLU A 269 -4.17 -10.97 15.87
N LEU A 270 -4.93 -11.60 14.98
CA LEU A 270 -5.84 -10.90 14.06
C LEU A 270 -6.97 -10.23 14.86
N ALA A 271 -7.61 -10.96 15.77
CA ALA A 271 -8.65 -10.40 16.63
C ALA A 271 -8.14 -9.24 17.52
N ALA A 272 -6.91 -9.33 18.01
CA ALA A 272 -6.28 -8.24 18.77
C ALA A 272 -6.00 -7.01 17.88
N THR A 273 -5.47 -7.23 16.67
CA THR A 273 -5.21 -6.16 15.70
C THR A 273 -6.48 -5.44 15.27
N LEU A 274 -7.54 -6.18 14.93
CA LEU A 274 -8.83 -5.59 14.52
C LEU A 274 -9.45 -4.74 15.65
N ARG A 275 -9.43 -5.24 16.90
CA ARG A 275 -9.91 -4.48 18.07
C ARG A 275 -9.09 -3.22 18.32
N LEU A 276 -7.76 -3.31 18.20
CA LEU A 276 -6.88 -2.17 18.38
C LEU A 276 -7.11 -1.10 17.31
N LEU A 277 -7.16 -1.49 16.03
CA LEU A 277 -7.40 -0.55 14.93
C LEU A 277 -8.77 0.11 15.06
N HIS A 278 -9.82 -0.64 15.40
CA HIS A 278 -11.15 -0.08 15.66
C HIS A 278 -11.12 0.95 16.79
N HIS A 279 -10.38 0.67 17.86
CA HIS A 279 -10.26 1.61 18.98
C HIS A 279 -9.48 2.88 18.59
N ILE A 280 -8.38 2.74 17.87
CA ILE A 280 -7.52 3.87 17.45
C ILE A 280 -8.20 4.74 16.39
N SER A 281 -9.09 4.17 15.56
CA SER A 281 -9.76 4.89 14.47
C SER A 281 -11.06 5.59 14.87
N ALA A 282 -11.48 5.47 16.14
CA ALA A 282 -12.61 6.22 16.69
C ALA A 282 -12.23 7.69 16.94
N SER A 283 -13.08 8.61 16.50
CA SER A 283 -12.95 10.06 16.72
C SER A 283 -14.34 10.73 16.84
N PRO A 284 -15.16 10.34 17.82
CA PRO A 284 -16.55 10.83 17.93
C PRO A 284 -16.64 12.33 18.23
N GLU A 285 -15.58 12.93 18.79
CA GLU A 285 -15.51 14.37 19.09
C GLU A 285 -15.26 15.22 17.84
N LEU A 286 -14.65 14.62 16.80
CA LEU A 286 -14.42 15.25 15.51
C LEU A 286 -14.72 14.27 14.36
N PRO A 287 -16.01 13.93 14.11
CA PRO A 287 -16.35 12.84 13.21
C PRO A 287 -15.84 13.02 11.77
N GLY A 288 -15.85 14.25 11.26
CA GLY A 288 -15.39 14.55 9.90
C GLY A 288 -13.88 14.70 9.74
N GLY A 289 -13.11 14.66 10.83
CA GLY A 289 -11.67 14.88 10.86
C GLY A 289 -11.23 16.27 10.38
N ILE A 290 -9.91 16.43 10.25
CA ILE A 290 -9.27 17.64 9.75
C ILE A 290 -8.77 17.38 8.32
N TRP A 291 -9.20 18.24 7.40
CA TRP A 291 -8.84 18.16 6.00
C TRP A 291 -7.68 19.10 5.69
N HIS A 292 -6.69 18.59 4.98
CA HIS A 292 -5.51 19.37 4.62
C HIS A 292 -5.23 19.30 3.12
N PRO A 293 -4.81 20.43 2.50
CA PRO A 293 -4.43 20.46 1.10
C PRO A 293 -3.21 19.57 0.86
N ALA A 294 -3.26 18.79 -0.21
CA ALA A 294 -2.11 18.01 -0.64
C ALA A 294 -1.02 18.95 -1.15
N THR A 295 0.18 18.83 -0.58
CA THR A 295 1.36 19.54 -1.08
C THR A 295 2.07 18.67 -2.12
N ARG A 296 2.27 19.20 -3.33
CA ARG A 296 3.06 18.54 -4.39
C ARG A 296 4.46 19.17 -4.47
N PRO A 297 5.54 18.40 -4.26
CA PRO A 297 6.90 18.88 -4.48
C PRO A 297 7.18 19.25 -5.95
N GLY A 298 7.99 20.31 -6.16
CA GLY A 298 8.17 21.01 -7.45
C GLY A 298 8.73 20.27 -8.68
N PRO A 299 9.22 19.01 -8.64
CA PRO A 299 9.55 18.28 -9.88
C PRO A 299 8.68 17.02 -10.12
N VAL A 300 7.62 16.80 -9.33
CA VAL A 300 6.83 15.55 -9.44
C VAL A 300 5.99 15.54 -10.72
N THR A 301 6.32 14.62 -11.62
CA THR A 301 5.61 14.34 -12.89
C THR A 301 4.94 12.98 -12.86
N ASP A 302 4.08 12.71 -13.85
CA ASP A 302 3.46 11.38 -14.03
C ASP A 302 4.51 10.30 -14.23
N MET A 303 5.55 10.60 -15.01
CA MET A 303 6.69 9.71 -15.20
C MET A 303 7.38 9.38 -13.86
N ALA A 304 7.50 10.33 -12.93
CA ALA A 304 8.05 10.05 -11.60
C ALA A 304 7.12 9.14 -10.78
N LEU A 305 5.80 9.30 -10.88
CA LEU A 305 4.83 8.41 -10.23
C LEU A 305 4.87 7.00 -10.80
N GLU A 306 4.97 6.86 -12.12
CA GLU A 306 5.06 5.59 -12.83
C GLU A 306 6.37 4.86 -12.55
N ALA A 307 7.49 5.59 -12.50
CA ALA A 307 8.83 5.05 -12.28
C ALA A 307 9.10 4.70 -10.81
N ARG A 308 8.34 5.26 -9.85
CA ARG A 308 8.61 5.06 -8.43
C ARG A 308 8.60 3.59 -8.04
N ARG A 309 9.72 3.08 -7.56
CA ARG A 309 9.86 1.73 -7.02
C ARG A 309 10.70 1.76 -5.74
N SER A 310 10.57 0.72 -4.92
CA SER A 310 11.50 0.50 -3.81
C SER A 310 12.78 -0.09 -4.39
N ALA A 311 13.89 0.63 -4.24
CA ALA A 311 15.18 0.21 -4.78
C ALA A 311 15.72 -1.06 -4.10
N PRO A 312 16.52 -1.88 -4.79
CA PRO A 312 17.31 -2.92 -4.15
C PRO A 312 18.34 -2.28 -3.19
N PRO A 313 18.77 -2.99 -2.13
CA PRO A 313 19.67 -2.40 -1.15
C PRO A 313 21.01 -1.90 -1.72
N ASP A 314 21.55 -2.56 -2.73
CA ASP A 314 22.86 -2.21 -3.30
C ASP A 314 22.88 -0.84 -3.98
N ASP A 315 21.73 -0.39 -4.51
CA ASP A 315 21.57 0.91 -5.15
C ASP A 315 21.52 2.06 -4.11
N LEU A 316 21.47 1.74 -2.82
CA LEU A 316 21.28 2.73 -1.76
C LEU A 316 22.60 3.20 -1.15
N ASN A 317 23.76 2.66 -1.54
CA ASN A 317 25.00 2.78 -0.77
C ASN A 317 25.73 4.14 -0.85
N HIS A 318 25.34 5.01 -1.79
CA HIS A 318 25.97 6.33 -1.93
C HIS A 318 25.10 7.43 -1.31
N PRO A 319 25.67 8.37 -0.54
CA PRO A 319 24.90 9.44 0.08
C PRO A 319 24.41 10.46 -0.97
N PRO A 320 23.17 10.96 -0.84
CA PRO A 320 22.69 12.10 -1.63
C PRO A 320 23.46 13.38 -1.25
N GLY A 321 23.53 14.33 -2.19
CA GLY A 321 24.13 15.64 -1.92
C GLY A 321 23.34 16.44 -0.88
N GLU A 322 23.99 17.37 -0.18
CA GLU A 322 23.38 18.16 0.91
C GLU A 322 22.10 18.89 0.47
N GLU A 323 22.10 19.50 -0.72
CA GLU A 323 20.92 20.20 -1.26
C GLU A 323 19.75 19.23 -1.51
N GLN A 324 20.03 18.06 -2.09
CA GLN A 324 19.02 17.03 -2.32
C GLN A 324 18.44 16.55 -0.99
N LEU A 325 19.29 16.30 0.00
CA LEU A 325 18.88 15.90 1.34
C LEU A 325 18.00 16.96 2.02
N ALA A 326 18.39 18.23 1.95
CA ALA A 326 17.62 19.34 2.49
C ALA A 326 16.23 19.45 1.83
N ARG A 327 16.12 19.21 0.52
CA ARG A 327 14.84 19.19 -0.20
C ARG A 327 13.96 18.02 0.21
N LEU A 328 14.53 16.84 0.44
CA LEU A 328 13.80 15.66 0.92
C LEU A 328 13.29 15.87 2.35
N LEU A 329 14.12 16.38 3.27
CA LEU A 329 13.68 16.73 4.63
C LEU A 329 12.62 17.84 4.66
N THR A 330 12.74 18.84 3.77
CA THR A 330 11.69 19.86 3.61
C THR A 330 10.37 19.20 3.22
N THR A 331 10.41 18.29 2.25
CA THR A 331 9.21 17.57 1.78
C THR A 331 8.58 16.75 2.89
N ALA A 332 9.41 16.05 3.67
CA ALA A 332 8.95 15.26 4.79
C ALA A 332 8.24 16.12 5.85
N GLY A 333 8.85 17.25 6.22
CA GLY A 333 8.32 18.18 7.22
C GLY A 333 7.12 19.00 6.77
N THR A 334 6.94 19.25 5.46
CA THR A 334 5.79 20.04 4.95
C THR A 334 4.64 19.19 4.42
N ALA A 335 4.85 17.90 4.16
CA ALA A 335 3.81 17.01 3.65
C ALA A 335 2.58 16.93 4.58
N ARG A 336 2.81 16.92 5.91
CA ARG A 336 1.78 16.93 6.95
C ARG A 336 2.23 17.78 8.15
N PRO A 337 1.64 18.97 8.39
CA PRO A 337 2.03 19.84 9.49
C PRO A 337 1.80 19.26 10.91
N ASP A 338 0.88 18.32 11.04
CA ASP A 338 0.56 17.57 12.27
C ASP A 338 1.32 16.24 12.37
N GLY A 339 2.26 15.99 11.44
CA GLY A 339 3.06 14.78 11.38
C GLY A 339 4.20 14.74 12.41
N PRO A 340 4.91 13.61 12.49
CA PRO A 340 6.10 13.48 13.33
C PRO A 340 7.25 14.38 12.84
N ALA A 341 8.25 14.56 13.69
CA ALA A 341 9.50 15.21 13.32
C ALA A 341 10.32 14.31 12.38
N TRP A 342 11.20 14.94 11.60
CA TRP A 342 12.06 14.26 10.63
C TRP A 342 13.53 14.61 10.81
N THR A 343 14.37 13.58 10.78
CA THR A 343 15.84 13.67 10.75
C THR A 343 16.40 12.77 9.66
N ALA A 344 17.67 12.97 9.29
CA ALA A 344 18.38 12.09 8.37
C ALA A 344 19.73 11.66 8.95
N ALA A 345 19.93 10.35 9.05
CA ALA A 345 21.24 9.77 9.34
C ALA A 345 22.02 9.62 8.03
N ILE A 346 23.19 10.22 7.96
CA ILE A 346 24.09 10.18 6.80
C ILE A 346 25.38 9.50 7.22
N GLY A 347 25.95 8.69 6.33
CA GLY A 347 27.31 8.20 6.52
C GLY A 347 28.28 8.65 5.44
N GLY A 348 29.41 7.96 5.35
CA GLY A 348 30.53 8.37 4.49
C GLY A 348 31.61 9.11 5.28
N GLY A 349 32.23 10.13 4.67
CA GLY A 349 33.38 10.83 5.24
C GLY A 349 33.09 11.62 6.52
N ASP A 350 31.92 12.26 6.59
CA ASP A 350 31.48 13.08 7.72
C ASP A 350 30.11 12.60 8.23
N PRO A 351 30.04 11.45 8.91
CA PRO A 351 28.77 10.87 9.33
C PRO A 351 28.12 11.69 10.45
N ALA A 352 26.82 11.95 10.30
CA ALA A 352 26.05 12.74 11.26
C ALA A 352 24.55 12.49 11.14
N LEU A 353 23.82 12.92 12.16
CA LEU A 353 22.37 13.04 12.16
C LEU A 353 22.00 14.50 11.90
N TYR A 354 21.29 14.76 10.81
CA TYR A 354 20.84 16.09 10.41
C TYR A 354 19.35 16.27 10.66
N ALA A 355 18.96 17.48 11.02
CA ALA A 355 17.58 17.94 11.00
C ALA A 355 17.46 19.15 10.06
N LYS A 356 16.21 19.52 9.74
CA LYS A 356 15.94 20.76 9.02
C LYS A 356 14.88 21.57 9.76
N ALA A 357 15.28 22.69 10.35
CA ALA A 357 14.32 23.62 10.94
C ALA A 357 13.38 24.21 9.86
N PRO A 358 12.09 24.44 10.17
CA PRO A 358 11.16 25.09 9.26
C PRO A 358 11.69 26.45 8.78
N GLY A 359 11.67 26.69 7.48
CA GLY A 359 12.14 27.94 6.87
C GLY A 359 13.66 28.11 6.79
N SER A 360 14.46 27.20 7.36
CA SER A 360 15.93 27.25 7.22
C SER A 360 16.34 26.93 5.77
N ARG A 361 17.47 27.46 5.31
CA ARG A 361 18.06 27.06 4.02
C ARG A 361 18.93 25.80 4.15
N GLY A 362 19.72 25.69 5.21
CA GLY A 362 20.67 24.59 5.44
C GLY A 362 20.11 23.43 6.28
N LEU A 363 21.01 22.53 6.65
CA LEU A 363 20.80 21.42 7.59
C LEU A 363 21.46 21.73 8.94
N ASP A 364 20.80 21.33 10.02
CA ASP A 364 21.30 21.47 11.38
C ASP A 364 21.84 20.12 11.87
N VAL A 365 23.08 20.08 12.36
CA VAL A 365 23.66 18.86 12.96
C VAL A 365 23.04 18.64 14.33
N ARG A 366 22.34 17.51 14.50
CA ARG A 366 21.82 17.07 15.80
C ARG A 366 22.81 16.23 16.59
N ALA A 367 23.56 15.38 15.90
CA ALA A 367 24.58 14.53 16.51
C ALA A 367 25.65 14.17 15.47
N SER A 368 26.88 13.94 15.94
CA SER A 368 27.99 13.47 15.12
C SER A 368 28.19 11.96 15.29
N GLY A 369 28.66 11.31 14.23
CA GLY A 369 28.90 9.87 14.18
C GLY A 369 27.88 9.11 13.34
N ASP A 370 28.26 7.89 12.96
CA ASP A 370 27.43 7.06 12.08
C ASP A 370 26.36 6.30 12.88
N ALA A 371 25.11 6.73 12.75
CA ALA A 371 23.97 6.09 13.40
C ALA A 371 23.49 4.83 12.65
N ARG A 372 23.87 4.64 11.38
CA ARG A 372 23.27 3.62 10.51
C ARG A 372 23.47 2.17 10.99
N PRO A 373 24.62 1.78 11.57
CA PRO A 373 24.76 0.45 12.18
C PRO A 373 23.75 0.20 13.31
N THR A 374 23.52 1.20 14.15
CA THR A 374 22.50 1.13 15.22
C THR A 374 21.09 1.05 14.63
N LEU A 375 20.81 1.85 13.59
CA LEU A 375 19.52 1.82 12.88
C LEU A 375 19.27 0.45 12.23
N ALA A 376 20.29 -0.19 11.65
CA ALA A 376 20.18 -1.54 11.10
C ALA A 376 19.78 -2.57 12.16
N HIS A 377 20.38 -2.48 13.35
CA HIS A 377 20.00 -3.32 14.47
C HIS A 377 18.56 -3.09 14.91
N TRP A 378 18.14 -1.82 15.05
CA TRP A 378 16.78 -1.45 15.43
C TRP A 378 15.74 -1.79 14.35
N ALA A 379 16.09 -1.77 13.08
CA ALA A 379 15.19 -2.04 11.97
C ALA A 379 14.99 -3.55 11.73
N ALA A 380 14.68 -4.30 12.79
CA ALA A 380 14.56 -5.76 12.77
C ALA A 380 15.82 -6.51 12.31
N GLY A 381 17.00 -5.92 12.50
CA GLY A 381 18.27 -6.54 12.12
C GLY A 381 18.58 -6.49 10.62
N GLN A 382 17.90 -5.63 9.86
CA GLN A 382 18.17 -5.42 8.42
C GLN A 382 19.54 -4.78 8.20
N GLN A 383 20.57 -5.61 8.03
CA GLN A 383 21.99 -5.19 7.99
C GLN A 383 22.31 -4.21 6.86
N TRP A 384 21.61 -4.32 5.72
CA TRP A 384 21.83 -3.44 4.56
C TRP A 384 21.63 -1.95 4.87
N ILE A 385 20.86 -1.60 5.90
CA ILE A 385 20.65 -0.21 6.34
C ILE A 385 21.96 0.42 6.81
N GLY A 386 22.88 -0.38 7.38
CA GLY A 386 24.20 0.10 7.80
C GLY A 386 25.05 0.64 6.64
N GLY A 387 24.80 0.16 5.42
CA GLY A 387 25.48 0.60 4.20
C GLY A 387 24.79 1.75 3.46
N ALA A 388 23.51 2.01 3.74
CA ALA A 388 22.72 3.00 2.99
C ALA A 388 23.28 4.42 3.11
N GLY A 389 23.38 5.17 2.02
CA GLY A 389 23.94 6.51 1.96
C GLY A 389 23.23 7.50 2.88
N ALA A 390 21.91 7.46 2.91
CA ALA A 390 21.08 8.19 3.85
C ALA A 390 19.91 7.37 4.37
N VAL A 391 19.49 7.62 5.62
CA VAL A 391 18.25 7.10 6.20
C VAL A 391 17.47 8.25 6.81
N LEU A 392 16.35 8.62 6.19
CA LEU A 392 15.40 9.58 6.74
C LEU A 392 14.51 8.88 7.76
N LEU A 393 14.33 9.49 8.92
CA LEU A 393 13.63 8.92 10.07
C LEU A 393 12.47 9.83 10.45
N ALA A 394 11.26 9.28 10.46
CA ALA A 394 10.12 9.88 11.12
C ALA A 394 10.14 9.45 12.58
N HIS A 395 10.18 10.40 13.51
CA HIS A 395 10.27 10.09 14.94
C HIS A 395 9.34 10.97 15.79
N GLY A 396 8.89 10.37 16.88
CA GLY A 396 7.94 10.94 17.83
C GLY A 396 7.09 9.85 18.47
N CYS A 397 5.84 10.17 18.81
CA CYS A 397 4.87 9.22 19.35
C CYS A 397 5.32 8.55 20.67
N PRO A 398 5.19 9.26 21.82
CA PRO A 398 5.52 8.72 23.13
C PRO A 398 4.83 7.39 23.45
N GLY A 399 5.44 6.57 24.31
CA GLY A 399 4.87 5.27 24.72
C GLY A 399 3.53 5.36 25.45
N ASP A 400 3.18 6.55 25.95
CA ASP A 400 1.92 6.89 26.60
C ASP A 400 1.01 7.78 25.74
N ALA A 401 1.30 7.93 24.45
CA ALA A 401 0.51 8.75 23.53
C ALA A 401 -0.97 8.29 23.48
N PRO A 402 -1.93 9.23 23.41
CA PRO A 402 -3.33 8.90 23.23
C PRO A 402 -3.61 8.26 21.86
N PRO A 403 -4.70 7.50 21.68
CA PRO A 403 -5.01 6.81 20.43
C PRO A 403 -4.95 7.69 19.18
N ALA A 404 -5.54 8.89 19.24
CA ALA A 404 -5.52 9.84 18.12
C ALA A 404 -4.09 10.25 17.73
N ALA A 405 -3.21 10.51 18.70
CA ALA A 405 -1.82 10.87 18.42
C ALA A 405 -1.04 9.70 17.80
N VAL A 406 -1.29 8.46 18.26
CA VAL A 406 -0.69 7.25 17.65
C VAL A 406 -1.17 7.09 16.21
N ARG A 407 -2.48 7.25 15.95
CA ARG A 407 -3.07 7.20 14.62
C ARG A 407 -2.41 8.21 13.69
N THR A 408 -2.43 9.49 14.07
CA THR A 408 -1.89 10.59 13.28
C THR A 408 -0.40 10.39 13.02
N ALA A 409 0.40 10.04 14.03
CA ALA A 409 1.83 9.85 13.87
C ALA A 409 2.17 8.81 12.79
N HIS A 410 1.49 7.65 12.77
CA HIS A 410 1.78 6.60 11.80
C HIS A 410 1.19 6.92 10.41
N LEU A 411 -0.06 7.38 10.32
CA LEU A 411 -0.65 7.73 9.02
C LEU A 411 0.11 8.89 8.35
N ALA A 412 0.46 9.93 9.12
CA ALA A 412 1.23 11.06 8.62
C ALA A 412 2.67 10.66 8.26
N ALA A 413 3.32 9.78 9.04
CA ALA A 413 4.64 9.24 8.70
C ALA A 413 4.62 8.48 7.37
N GLY A 414 3.63 7.60 7.16
CA GLY A 414 3.43 6.88 5.90
C GLY A 414 3.17 7.84 4.74
N TYR A 415 2.31 8.84 4.95
CA TYR A 415 2.01 9.86 3.95
C TYR A 415 3.25 10.66 3.54
N ALA A 416 3.98 11.20 4.52
CA ALA A 416 5.19 11.97 4.27
C ALA A 416 6.28 11.12 3.62
N ALA A 417 6.50 9.87 4.07
CA ALA A 417 7.45 8.96 3.41
C ALA A 417 7.06 8.67 1.96
N GLY A 418 5.77 8.47 1.66
CA GLY A 418 5.28 8.30 0.29
C GLY A 418 5.57 9.52 -0.59
N ALA A 419 5.35 10.72 -0.05
CA ALA A 419 5.66 11.98 -0.74
C ALA A 419 7.17 12.16 -0.98
N VAL A 420 8.00 11.86 0.02
CA VAL A 420 9.46 11.91 -0.10
C VAL A 420 9.96 10.87 -1.11
N GLN A 421 9.39 9.66 -1.15
CA GLN A 421 9.78 8.62 -2.10
C GLN A 421 9.52 9.06 -3.56
N VAL A 422 8.37 9.68 -3.82
CA VAL A 422 8.05 10.24 -5.15
C VAL A 422 9.00 11.39 -5.48
N HIS A 423 9.28 12.27 -4.52
CA HIS A 423 10.22 13.38 -4.75
C HIS A 423 11.64 12.87 -5.01
N ALA A 424 12.12 11.88 -4.25
CA ALA A 424 13.40 11.22 -4.50
C ALA A 424 13.46 10.63 -5.92
N THR A 425 12.39 9.95 -6.35
CA THR A 425 12.27 9.42 -7.72
C THR A 425 12.38 10.55 -8.77
N ALA A 426 11.68 11.67 -8.55
CA ALA A 426 11.76 12.83 -9.44
C ALA A 426 13.15 13.49 -9.48
N LEU A 427 14.00 13.24 -8.47
CA LEU A 427 15.40 13.66 -8.41
C LEU A 427 16.38 12.61 -8.94
N GLY A 428 15.88 11.47 -9.43
CA GLY A 428 16.73 10.35 -9.87
C GLY A 428 17.42 9.61 -8.72
N LEU A 429 16.89 9.72 -7.49
CA LEU A 429 17.46 9.10 -6.29
C LEU A 429 16.76 7.77 -5.99
N PRO A 430 17.48 6.64 -5.90
CA PRO A 430 16.92 5.38 -5.45
C PRO A 430 16.48 5.50 -3.98
N SER A 431 15.34 4.90 -3.65
CA SER A 431 14.81 4.97 -2.28
C SER A 431 14.02 3.73 -1.89
N ARG A 432 13.99 3.42 -0.59
CA ARG A 432 13.33 2.23 -0.03
C ARG A 432 12.73 2.49 1.36
N PRO A 433 11.41 2.33 1.54
CA PRO A 433 10.78 2.48 2.86
C PRO A 433 11.20 1.40 3.87
N ILE A 434 11.24 1.76 5.15
CA ILE A 434 11.58 0.89 6.29
C ILE A 434 10.48 1.03 7.35
N GLY A 435 9.61 0.02 7.47
CA GLY A 435 8.40 0.11 8.30
C GLY A 435 8.48 -0.46 9.71
N SER A 436 9.54 -1.18 10.08
CA SER A 436 9.61 -1.94 11.34
C SER A 436 10.82 -1.53 12.17
N TRP A 437 10.58 -1.13 13.42
CA TRP A 437 11.57 -0.58 14.34
C TRP A 437 11.40 -1.16 15.75
N GLN A 438 12.49 -1.66 16.35
CA GLN A 438 12.52 -2.29 17.67
C GLN A 438 13.50 -1.56 18.57
N ARG A 439 13.03 -1.22 19.78
CA ARG A 439 13.77 -0.44 20.78
C ARG A 439 14.39 0.84 20.23
N ALA A 440 13.79 1.39 19.18
CA ALA A 440 14.25 2.55 18.44
C ALA A 440 13.83 3.86 19.10
N ASP A 441 14.26 4.05 20.35
CA ASP A 441 14.05 5.30 21.09
C ASP A 441 15.18 6.28 20.74
N LEU A 442 14.93 7.10 19.72
CA LEU A 442 15.91 8.04 19.18
C LEU A 442 16.27 9.09 20.24
N GLY A 443 15.27 9.63 20.95
CA GLY A 443 15.48 10.61 22.01
C GLY A 443 16.39 10.06 23.11
N ALA A 444 16.11 8.86 23.62
CA ALA A 444 16.96 8.23 24.64
C ALA A 444 18.40 8.02 24.14
N ALA A 445 18.59 7.63 22.88
CA ALA A 445 19.92 7.45 22.30
C ALA A 445 20.68 8.78 22.10
N LEU A 446 19.96 9.90 21.99
CA LEU A 446 20.51 11.25 21.96
C LEU A 446 20.66 11.88 23.37
N GLY A 447 20.37 11.12 24.44
CA GLY A 447 20.48 11.58 25.82
C GLY A 447 19.25 12.34 26.35
N GLU A 448 18.14 12.33 25.62
CA GLU A 448 16.87 12.90 26.06
C GLU A 448 16.08 11.94 26.96
N ALA A 449 14.94 12.41 27.48
CA ALA A 449 14.07 11.61 28.33
C ALA A 449 13.56 10.36 27.57
N PRO A 450 13.74 9.15 28.13
CA PRO A 450 13.34 7.92 27.45
C PRO A 450 11.81 7.81 27.33
N GLY A 451 11.38 7.04 26.35
CA GLY A 451 9.98 6.74 26.08
C GLY A 451 9.23 7.83 25.31
N ARG A 452 9.91 8.90 24.87
CA ARG A 452 9.28 10.09 24.28
C ARG A 452 9.40 10.17 22.77
N ASP A 453 10.57 9.89 22.21
CA ASP A 453 10.87 10.14 20.80
C ASP A 453 11.28 8.84 20.07
N TRP A 454 10.28 8.07 19.67
CA TRP A 454 10.47 6.78 19.01
C TRP A 454 10.51 6.92 17.50
N ILE A 455 11.35 6.15 16.82
CA ILE A 455 11.26 6.02 15.36
C ILE A 455 9.94 5.31 15.03
N VAL A 456 9.13 5.96 14.19
CA VAL A 456 7.81 5.49 13.74
C VAL A 456 7.90 4.91 12.34
N HIS A 457 8.75 5.49 11.48
CA HIS A 457 8.94 5.05 10.10
C HIS A 457 10.29 5.54 9.56
N GLY A 458 10.73 5.00 8.43
CA GLY A 458 11.89 5.56 7.73
C GLY A 458 11.91 5.30 6.23
N LEU A 459 12.84 5.98 5.57
CA LEU A 459 13.10 5.87 4.14
C LEU A 459 14.61 5.93 3.91
N ALA A 460 15.19 4.82 3.44
CA ALA A 460 16.56 4.83 2.94
C ALA A 460 16.60 5.51 1.57
N VAL A 461 17.61 6.33 1.33
CA VAL A 461 17.83 7.05 0.08
C VAL A 461 19.30 6.93 -0.30
N GLY A 462 19.54 6.55 -1.55
CA GLY A 462 20.86 6.56 -2.15
C GLY A 462 21.01 7.66 -3.20
N ALA A 463 22.19 7.74 -3.77
CA ALA A 463 22.48 8.48 -4.99
C ALA A 463 23.08 7.53 -6.04
N PRO A 464 22.91 7.82 -7.33
CA PRO A 464 23.72 7.17 -8.35
C PRO A 464 25.21 7.39 -8.05
N PRO A 465 26.09 6.42 -8.36
CA PRO A 465 27.52 6.65 -8.25
C PRO A 465 27.90 7.89 -9.10
N PRO A 466 28.85 8.71 -8.65
CA PRO A 466 29.35 9.80 -9.47
C PRO A 466 29.81 9.22 -10.83
N PRO A 467 29.57 9.91 -11.95
CA PRO A 467 30.10 9.47 -13.23
C PRO A 467 31.61 9.28 -13.04
N GLY A 468 32.10 8.08 -13.35
CA GLY A 468 33.52 7.77 -13.24
C GLY A 468 34.35 8.81 -14.00
N PRO A 469 35.63 8.99 -13.63
CA PRO A 469 36.52 9.84 -14.42
C PRO A 469 36.44 9.38 -15.88
N VAL A 470 35.96 10.28 -16.74
CA VAL A 470 36.05 10.08 -18.19
C VAL A 470 37.55 10.01 -18.46
N ASP A 471 38.04 8.83 -18.84
CA ASP A 471 39.43 8.70 -19.27
C ASP A 471 39.69 9.77 -20.33
N PRO A 472 40.65 10.72 -20.11
CA PRO A 472 41.03 11.68 -21.13
C PRO A 472 41.88 10.93 -22.16
N GLY A 473 41.25 10.12 -23.01
CA GLY A 473 42.00 9.20 -23.85
C GLY A 473 41.15 8.34 -24.76
N PHE A 474 40.50 8.96 -25.75
CA PHE A 474 40.64 8.63 -27.18
C PHE A 474 39.53 9.38 -27.93
N ALA A 475 39.81 10.64 -28.29
CA ALA A 475 39.16 11.23 -29.43
C ALA A 475 39.51 10.37 -30.66
N ARG A 476 38.66 9.41 -31.02
CA ARG A 476 38.68 8.83 -32.36
C ARG A 476 38.33 9.96 -33.32
N ARG A 477 39.36 10.49 -33.99
CA ARG A 477 39.23 11.21 -35.26
C ARG A 477 38.25 10.43 -36.15
N PRO A 478 37.30 11.08 -36.84
CA PRO A 478 36.50 10.39 -37.84
C PRO A 478 37.46 9.95 -38.95
N THR A 479 37.74 8.65 -39.01
CA THR A 479 38.34 8.03 -40.19
C THR A 479 37.31 8.06 -41.31
N THR A 480 37.67 8.80 -42.35
CA THR A 480 37.07 8.83 -43.67
C THR A 480 36.63 7.45 -44.15
N ALA A 481 35.46 7.42 -44.79
CA ALA A 481 34.86 6.27 -45.40
C ALA A 481 35.83 5.53 -46.35
N GLU A 482 36.00 4.24 -46.12
CA GLU A 482 36.44 3.29 -47.14
C GLU A 482 35.40 2.17 -47.24
N THR A 483 34.82 2.10 -48.45
CA THR A 483 33.79 1.16 -48.90
C THR A 483 34.36 -0.27 -48.93
N PRO A 484 33.71 -1.27 -48.30
CA PRO A 484 34.07 -2.67 -48.53
C PRO A 484 33.47 -3.19 -49.86
N PRO A 485 34.22 -4.00 -50.64
CA PRO A 485 33.74 -4.56 -51.90
C PRO A 485 32.74 -5.72 -51.68
N ALA A 486 31.87 -5.88 -52.67
CA ALA A 486 30.80 -6.86 -52.73
C ALA A 486 31.29 -8.31 -52.65
N SER A 487 30.55 -9.16 -51.95
CA SER A 487 30.75 -10.61 -51.93
C SER A 487 29.66 -11.33 -52.71
N THR A 488 30.09 -12.06 -53.74
CA THR A 488 29.35 -12.90 -54.69
C THR A 488 28.91 -14.23 -54.02
N PRO A 489 27.77 -14.85 -54.42
CA PRO A 489 27.19 -16.00 -53.72
C PRO A 489 27.72 -17.35 -54.25
N PRO A 490 27.70 -18.44 -53.45
CA PRO A 490 27.88 -19.79 -53.98
C PRO A 490 26.54 -20.49 -54.30
N ALA A 491 26.60 -21.33 -55.34
CA ALA A 491 25.50 -22.00 -56.02
C ALA A 491 25.19 -23.42 -55.50
N SER A 492 23.91 -23.76 -55.69
CA SER A 492 23.14 -25.01 -55.79
C SER A 492 23.74 -26.42 -55.64
N THR A 493 22.95 -27.22 -54.90
CA THR A 493 22.79 -28.70 -54.68
C THR A 493 22.53 -29.53 -55.97
N PRO A 494 22.53 -30.91 -56.01
CA PRO A 494 21.50 -31.83 -55.40
C PRO A 494 21.96 -33.33 -55.17
N PRO A 495 21.11 -34.40 -55.02
CA PRO A 495 19.74 -34.56 -54.45
C PRO A 495 19.53 -35.72 -53.42
N ASP A 496 18.44 -35.55 -52.67
CA ASP A 496 17.42 -36.43 -52.02
C ASP A 496 17.26 -37.95 -52.38
N PRO A 497 16.57 -38.80 -51.55
CA PRO A 497 15.09 -38.73 -51.49
C PRO A 497 14.32 -39.16 -50.21
N ALA A 498 13.13 -38.54 -50.11
CA ALA A 498 11.81 -39.09 -49.74
C ALA A 498 11.28 -38.99 -48.28
N SER A 499 10.47 -37.95 -48.07
CA SER A 499 9.29 -37.93 -47.17
C SER A 499 8.15 -38.83 -47.72
N PRO A 500 7.08 -39.14 -46.94
CA PRO A 500 5.93 -38.22 -46.94
C PRO A 500 5.10 -38.16 -45.63
N THR A 501 4.62 -36.96 -45.29
CA THR A 501 3.29 -36.71 -44.67
C THR A 501 2.32 -36.42 -45.83
N PRO A 502 0.98 -36.68 -45.76
CA PRO A 502 0.01 -35.85 -44.99
C PRO A 502 -1.30 -36.67 -44.65
N PRO A 503 -2.54 -36.13 -44.48
CA PRO A 503 -3.04 -34.76 -44.26
C PRO A 503 -4.07 -34.61 -43.10
N ALA A 504 -4.49 -33.36 -42.84
CA ALA A 504 -5.75 -33.02 -42.16
C ALA A 504 -6.87 -32.74 -43.19
N PRO A 505 -8.15 -32.95 -42.83
CA PRO A 505 -9.22 -32.11 -43.40
C PRO A 505 -10.34 -31.68 -42.41
N THR A 506 -10.65 -30.38 -42.49
CA THR A 506 -11.96 -29.72 -42.68
C THR A 506 -13.20 -29.91 -41.77
N SER A 507 -13.77 -28.74 -41.44
CA SER A 507 -15.09 -28.35 -40.90
C SER A 507 -16.33 -29.11 -41.41
N LEU A 508 -17.30 -29.37 -40.51
CA LEU A 508 -18.76 -29.29 -40.76
C LEU A 508 -19.60 -29.49 -39.47
N ALA A 509 -20.58 -28.62 -39.27
CA ALA A 509 -21.80 -28.76 -38.45
C ALA A 509 -22.96 -28.13 -39.29
N PRO A 510 -24.29 -28.30 -39.01
CA PRO A 510 -24.94 -28.74 -37.75
C PRO A 510 -26.23 -29.62 -37.90
N ALA A 511 -26.92 -29.85 -36.75
CA ALA A 511 -28.37 -30.07 -36.52
C ALA A 511 -28.85 -31.51 -36.12
N PRO A 512 -30.05 -31.71 -35.50
CA PRO A 512 -30.24 -31.84 -34.03
C PRO A 512 -31.13 -33.07 -33.63
N PRO A 513 -32.00 -33.08 -32.57
CA PRO A 513 -31.87 -33.91 -31.35
C PRO A 513 -33.03 -34.93 -31.10
N ASP A 514 -33.08 -35.50 -29.87
CA ASP A 514 -34.19 -36.20 -29.14
C ASP A 514 -34.01 -37.72 -28.82
N PRO A 515 -34.68 -38.31 -27.79
CA PRO A 515 -34.39 -38.11 -26.35
C PRO A 515 -34.47 -39.41 -25.48
N ALA A 516 -34.20 -39.27 -24.17
CA ALA A 516 -34.73 -40.02 -23.00
C ALA A 516 -34.22 -41.44 -22.60
N SER A 517 -33.47 -41.48 -21.48
CA SER A 517 -33.64 -42.26 -20.21
C SER A 517 -33.80 -43.80 -20.19
N PRO A 518 -33.61 -44.51 -19.02
CA PRO A 518 -32.90 -44.21 -17.77
C PRO A 518 -31.91 -45.34 -17.31
N ALA A 519 -31.28 -45.11 -16.15
CA ALA A 519 -30.28 -45.94 -15.44
C ALA A 519 -30.69 -47.40 -15.09
N PRO A 520 -29.72 -48.23 -14.64
CA PRO A 520 -29.83 -48.70 -13.25
C PRO A 520 -28.50 -48.79 -12.45
N ALA A 521 -28.71 -48.64 -11.14
CA ALA A 521 -28.02 -49.10 -9.92
C ALA A 521 -26.58 -49.68 -9.93
N ALA A 522 -25.87 -49.29 -8.86
CA ALA A 522 -24.54 -49.69 -8.40
C ALA A 522 -24.34 -51.17 -8.09
N PRO A 523 -23.07 -51.58 -7.90
CA PRO A 523 -22.74 -52.36 -6.72
C PRO A 523 -21.54 -51.83 -5.92
N THR A 524 -21.56 -52.31 -4.68
CA THR A 524 -20.80 -52.08 -3.45
C THR A 524 -19.27 -52.17 -3.55
N ALA A 525 -18.61 -51.41 -2.67
CA ALA A 525 -17.16 -51.29 -2.49
C ALA A 525 -16.46 -52.55 -1.94
N PRO A 526 -15.14 -52.65 -2.16
CA PRO A 526 -14.21 -53.27 -1.22
C PRO A 526 -13.25 -52.24 -0.58
N ASP A 527 -12.92 -52.47 0.70
CA ASP A 527 -12.00 -51.68 1.53
C ASP A 527 -10.55 -51.61 0.98
N PRO A 528 -9.77 -50.57 1.32
CA PRO A 528 -8.52 -50.23 0.67
C PRO A 528 -7.32 -50.99 1.25
N ALA A 529 -6.49 -51.57 0.37
CA ALA A 529 -5.11 -51.94 0.66
C ALA A 529 -4.20 -50.67 0.62
N PRO A 530 -3.12 -50.61 1.41
CA PRO A 530 -2.36 -49.38 1.63
C PRO A 530 -1.43 -49.08 0.43
N PRO A 531 -1.40 -47.85 -0.11
CA PRO A 531 -0.35 -47.46 -1.02
C PRO A 531 0.89 -47.01 -0.23
N THR A 532 1.97 -47.71 -0.53
CA THR A 532 3.37 -47.38 -0.33
C THR A 532 3.71 -45.91 -0.57
N SER A 533 4.48 -45.36 0.38
CA SER A 533 5.16 -44.06 0.33
C SER A 533 5.91 -43.84 -0.99
N ALA A 534 5.37 -42.98 -1.85
CA ALA A 534 6.11 -42.31 -2.91
C ALA A 534 6.44 -40.89 -2.44
N ALA A 535 7.74 -40.60 -2.35
CA ALA A 535 8.28 -39.30 -1.96
C ALA A 535 7.77 -38.18 -2.91
N PRO A 536 7.28 -37.04 -2.39
CA PRO A 536 7.07 -35.86 -3.20
C PRO A 536 8.43 -35.26 -3.58
N ALA A 537 8.58 -34.95 -4.87
CA ALA A 537 9.72 -34.26 -5.44
C ALA A 537 10.07 -32.99 -4.66
N ALA A 538 11.36 -32.82 -4.40
CA ALA A 538 11.93 -31.64 -3.78
C ALA A 538 11.60 -30.37 -4.60
N PRO A 539 11.12 -29.28 -3.97
CA PRO A 539 11.16 -27.97 -4.59
C PRO A 539 12.63 -27.50 -4.70
N PRO A 540 13.01 -26.78 -5.77
CA PRO A 540 14.39 -26.33 -5.93
C PRO A 540 14.73 -25.26 -4.89
N GLY A 541 15.85 -25.50 -4.20
CA GLY A 541 16.76 -24.50 -3.66
C GLY A 541 16.16 -23.41 -2.77
N GLU A 542 16.14 -23.69 -1.46
CA GLU A 542 16.43 -22.67 -0.47
C GLU A 542 17.82 -22.10 -0.74
N GLU A 543 17.89 -20.82 -1.13
CA GLU A 543 19.05 -19.99 -0.85
C GLU A 543 18.57 -18.65 -0.30
N GLU A 544 19.00 -18.42 0.94
CA GLU A 544 19.12 -17.15 1.64
C GLU A 544 17.83 -16.45 2.13
N ARG A 545 17.58 -16.66 3.43
CA ARG A 545 17.36 -15.53 4.35
C ARG A 545 18.45 -14.48 4.07
N PRO A 546 18.03 -13.29 3.66
CA PRO A 546 18.02 -12.14 4.56
C PRO A 546 16.64 -11.47 4.71
#